data_AF-A0AAX3EMG8-F1
#
_entry.id   AF-A0AAX3EMG8-F1
#
_cell.length_a   1.000
_cell.length_b   1.000
_cell.length_c   1.000
_cell.angle_alpha   90.00
_cell.angle_beta   90.00
_cell.angle_gamma   90.00
#
_symmetry.space_group_name_H-M   'P 1'
#
loop_
_entity.id
_entity.type
_entity.pdbx_description
1 polymer ?
#
loop_
_entity_poly.entity_id
_entity_poly.type
_entity_poly.pdbx_seq_one_letter_code
_entity_poly.pdbx_strand_id
1 'polypeptide(L)'
;MTHSPATQQYREKQAGDLQPGDFVYLPGDGPAEEITSVDVQNDDYGVPALVLVTTHDGGSVRIAARSSVPVGDGVPAGAGSSLPDAGAADAGAADAGTSDSGVQDSSAPDSSSPAAPDAPAPAEPAVVVPPRPEAPPAYIGPSAEEMALIPEPAGTPESVVLAAASNHKGKNGVQVLADRLAKGINTKSGSCLRDLSDLAFNLCVVLKDPDGSLAVADLLNVLPFDGNLDRWASIERALALSSFICRESGQTERAAVYEKLLRAPESQEEDPFRARINARVRQRALNEPNLYDKEIFRAIDNGNQEAEREWRFLRLEALLFLRAHGGSETIDEDELGRRIGNELEAVRA
;
A
#
# COMPACT_ATOMS: atom_id res chain seq x y z
N MET A 1 -31.44 -19.84 26.92
CA MET A 1 -31.54 -18.63 26.07
C MET A 1 -30.21 -18.48 25.36
N THR A 2 -30.20 -18.28 24.05
CA THR A 2 -28.98 -18.12 23.25
C THR A 2 -28.51 -16.68 23.30
N HIS A 3 -27.28 -16.45 23.78
CA HIS A 3 -26.68 -15.12 23.69
C HIS A 3 -26.36 -14.79 22.22
N SER A 4 -26.70 -13.58 21.80
CA SER A 4 -26.38 -13.07 20.46
C SER A 4 -24.93 -12.59 20.44
N PRO A 5 -24.14 -12.82 19.37
CA PRO A 5 -22.72 -12.44 19.31
C PRO A 5 -22.46 -10.94 19.14
N ALA A 6 -23.49 -10.09 19.25
CA ALA A 6 -23.35 -8.65 19.15
C ALA A 6 -22.96 -8.01 20.49
N THR A 7 -22.09 -7.00 20.44
CA THR A 7 -21.72 -6.10 21.56
C THR A 7 -20.71 -6.65 22.58
N GLN A 8 -19.56 -7.17 22.12
CA GLN A 8 -18.32 -6.79 22.80
C GLN A 8 -18.02 -5.33 22.47
N GLN A 9 -17.89 -4.48 23.49
CA GLN A 9 -17.49 -3.09 23.31
C GLN A 9 -15.95 -3.04 23.35
N TYR A 10 -15.36 -2.62 22.23
CA TYR A 10 -13.95 -2.25 22.17
C TYR A 10 -13.81 -0.76 21.94
N ARG A 11 -12.71 -0.20 22.43
CA ARG A 11 -12.25 1.16 22.14
C ARG A 11 -10.81 1.08 21.68
N GLU A 12 -10.39 2.01 20.83
CA GLU A 12 -8.97 2.16 20.51
C GLU A 12 -8.26 2.92 21.64
N LYS A 13 -7.09 2.43 22.06
CA LYS A 13 -6.16 3.12 22.97
C LYS A 13 -4.81 3.23 22.27
N GLN A 14 -4.10 4.35 22.44
CA GLN A 14 -2.73 4.47 21.91
C GLN A 14 -1.79 3.52 22.67
N ALA A 15 -0.80 2.94 21.97
CA ALA A 15 0.15 2.00 22.57
C ALA A 15 0.84 2.56 23.82
N GLY A 16 1.22 3.84 23.81
CA GLY A 16 1.85 4.53 24.96
C GLY A 16 0.93 4.80 26.16
N ASP A 17 -0.39 4.66 26.00
CA ASP A 17 -1.38 4.86 27.08
C ASP A 17 -1.79 3.54 27.76
N LEU A 18 -1.26 2.39 27.31
CA LEU A 18 -1.55 1.07 27.88
C LEU A 18 -0.96 0.92 29.28
N GLN A 19 -1.75 0.36 30.20
CA GLN A 19 -1.39 0.16 31.60
C GLN A 19 -1.85 -1.22 32.09
N PRO A 20 -1.20 -1.81 33.11
CA PRO A 20 -1.71 -3.00 33.77
C PRO A 20 -3.14 -2.80 34.27
N GLY A 21 -4.02 -3.78 34.01
CA GLY A 21 -5.46 -3.69 34.25
C GLY A 21 -6.32 -3.14 33.09
N ASP A 22 -5.72 -2.64 31.99
CA ASP A 22 -6.43 -2.62 30.69
C ASP A 22 -6.62 -4.07 30.20
N PHE A 23 -7.59 -4.30 29.31
CA PHE A 23 -7.79 -5.59 28.64
C PHE A 23 -7.53 -5.45 27.14
N VAL A 24 -6.54 -6.16 26.60
CA VAL A 24 -6.13 -6.07 25.19
C VAL A 24 -6.58 -7.30 24.41
N TYR A 25 -7.03 -7.12 23.17
CA TYR A 25 -7.23 -8.25 22.26
C TYR A 25 -5.89 -8.70 21.69
N LEU A 26 -5.51 -9.96 21.95
CA LEU A 26 -4.35 -10.58 21.32
C LEU A 26 -4.60 -10.79 19.80
N PRO A 27 -3.55 -10.85 18.96
CA PRO A 27 -3.69 -11.27 17.56
C PRO A 27 -4.29 -12.68 17.44
N GLY A 28 -5.54 -12.77 16.94
CA GLY A 28 -6.23 -14.04 16.73
C GLY A 28 -7.74 -13.97 17.01
N ASP A 29 -8.31 -15.14 17.32
CA ASP A 29 -9.75 -15.34 17.51
C ASP A 29 -10.15 -15.49 19.00
N GLY A 30 -9.36 -14.90 19.92
CA GLY A 30 -9.54 -14.96 21.37
C GLY A 30 -10.34 -13.78 21.99
N PRO A 31 -10.71 -13.87 23.29
CA PRO A 31 -11.23 -12.72 24.05
C PRO A 31 -10.12 -11.69 24.32
N ALA A 32 -10.49 -10.52 24.86
CA ALA A 32 -9.51 -9.60 25.43
C ALA A 32 -8.99 -10.12 26.78
N GLU A 33 -7.68 -10.06 26.99
CA GLU A 33 -6.98 -10.53 28.19
C GLU A 33 -6.43 -9.35 29.01
N GLU A 34 -6.43 -9.49 30.34
CA GLU A 34 -5.94 -8.45 31.26
C GLU A 34 -4.42 -8.25 31.11
N ILE A 35 -3.96 -7.02 30.95
CA ILE A 35 -2.54 -6.68 30.94
C ILE A 35 -1.96 -6.80 32.35
N THR A 36 -0.91 -7.62 32.52
CA THR A 36 -0.15 -7.75 33.78
C THR A 36 1.11 -6.91 33.80
N SER A 37 1.75 -6.68 32.65
CA SER A 37 2.90 -5.79 32.52
C SER A 37 3.01 -5.12 31.15
N VAL A 38 3.58 -3.92 31.16
CA VAL A 38 3.93 -3.14 29.96
C VAL A 38 5.40 -2.74 30.05
N ASP A 39 6.16 -2.98 28.98
CA ASP A 39 7.54 -2.55 28.79
C ASP A 39 7.64 -1.65 27.54
N VAL A 40 8.58 -0.72 27.51
CA VAL A 40 8.71 0.26 26.42
C VAL A 40 10.14 0.31 25.91
N GLN A 41 10.33 -0.20 24.69
CA GLN A 41 11.60 -0.16 23.98
C GLN A 41 11.67 1.10 23.12
N ASN A 42 12.71 1.89 23.39
CA ASN A 42 13.02 3.10 22.64
C ASN A 42 13.93 2.78 21.44
N ASP A 43 13.94 3.67 20.44
CA ASP A 43 14.92 3.66 19.35
C ASP A 43 16.31 4.15 19.81
N ASP A 44 17.27 4.16 18.87
CA ASP A 44 18.63 4.66 19.05
C ASP A 44 18.70 6.17 19.43
N TYR A 45 17.59 6.91 19.31
CA TYR A 45 17.45 8.32 19.69
C TYR A 45 16.74 8.50 21.04
N GLY A 46 16.32 7.42 21.70
CA GLY A 46 15.62 7.45 22.99
C GLY A 46 14.11 7.74 22.88
N VAL A 47 13.52 7.67 21.68
CA VAL A 47 12.08 7.84 21.46
C VAL A 47 11.38 6.49 21.55
N PRO A 48 10.23 6.35 22.24
CA PRO A 48 9.45 5.12 22.24
C PRO A 48 9.17 4.64 20.82
N ALA A 49 9.63 3.43 20.51
CA ALA A 49 9.48 2.80 19.20
C ALA A 49 8.50 1.63 19.26
N LEU A 50 8.60 0.82 20.33
CA LEU A 50 7.83 -0.41 20.48
C LEU A 50 7.43 -0.62 21.95
N VAL A 51 6.16 -0.93 22.17
CA VAL A 51 5.57 -1.28 23.47
C VAL A 51 5.36 -2.78 23.50
N LEU A 52 5.85 -3.45 24.53
CA LEU A 52 5.60 -4.86 24.79
C LEU A 52 4.55 -4.97 25.88
N VAL A 53 3.55 -5.80 25.63
CA VAL A 53 2.46 -6.09 26.55
C VAL A 53 2.54 -7.56 26.93
N THR A 54 2.38 -7.89 28.21
CA THR A 54 2.18 -9.25 28.70
C THR A 54 0.84 -9.33 29.41
N THR A 55 0.08 -10.40 29.16
CA THR A 55 -1.26 -10.59 29.70
C THR A 55 -1.30 -11.62 30.84
N HIS A 56 -2.44 -11.72 31.52
CA HIS A 56 -2.65 -12.64 32.64
C HIS A 56 -2.47 -14.11 32.24
N ASP A 57 -3.01 -14.50 31.08
CA ASP A 57 -3.00 -15.90 30.62
C ASP A 57 -1.70 -16.28 29.89
N GLY A 58 -0.68 -15.39 29.94
CA GLY A 58 0.67 -15.63 29.44
C GLY A 58 0.89 -15.22 27.98
N GLY A 59 -0.09 -14.58 27.33
CA GLY A 59 0.06 -13.96 26.03
C GLY A 59 1.04 -12.78 26.05
N SER A 60 1.59 -12.45 24.88
CA SER A 60 2.41 -11.25 24.72
C SER A 60 2.23 -10.62 23.34
N VAL A 61 2.25 -9.28 23.27
CA VAL A 61 2.07 -8.51 22.03
C VAL A 61 3.17 -7.48 21.92
N ARG A 62 3.63 -7.23 20.68
CA ARG A 62 4.53 -6.12 20.33
C ARG A 62 3.75 -5.09 19.52
N ILE A 63 3.78 -3.83 19.93
CA ILE A 63 2.95 -2.77 19.38
C ILE A 63 3.84 -1.58 19.05
N ALA A 64 3.82 -1.06 17.82
CA ALA A 64 4.55 0.17 17.51
C ALA A 64 3.99 1.35 18.33
N ALA A 65 4.86 2.20 18.88
CA ALA A 65 4.47 3.21 19.87
C ALA A 65 3.50 4.30 19.36
N ARG A 66 3.28 4.40 18.05
CA ARG A 66 2.31 5.30 17.39
C ARG A 66 1.07 4.57 16.82
N SER A 67 0.93 3.27 17.08
CA SER A 67 -0.29 2.53 16.76
C SER A 67 -1.32 2.67 17.88
N SER A 68 -2.59 2.70 17.50
CA SER A 68 -3.67 2.29 18.40
C SER A 68 -3.80 0.76 18.42
N VAL A 69 -4.32 0.22 19.52
CA VAL A 69 -4.80 -1.16 19.60
C VAL A 69 -6.23 -1.20 20.14
N PRO A 70 -7.04 -2.20 19.73
CA PRO A 70 -8.33 -2.46 20.36
C PRO A 70 -8.10 -2.96 21.79
N VAL A 71 -8.58 -2.20 22.76
CA VAL A 71 -8.80 -2.66 24.13
C VAL A 71 -10.29 -2.91 24.35
N GLY A 72 -10.61 -4.04 24.98
CA GLY A 72 -11.98 -4.38 25.36
C GLY A 72 -12.33 -3.83 26.73
N ASP A 73 -13.62 -3.77 27.03
CA ASP A 73 -14.02 -3.99 28.42
C ASP A 73 -13.69 -5.44 28.77
N GLY A 74 -12.90 -5.65 29.82
CA GLY A 74 -12.63 -6.98 30.35
C GLY A 74 -13.94 -7.66 30.72
N VAL A 75 -14.13 -8.89 30.26
CA VAL A 75 -15.30 -9.71 30.59
C VAL A 75 -14.90 -10.78 31.61
N PRO A 76 -14.83 -10.46 32.92
CA PRO A 76 -15.09 -11.50 33.90
C PRO A 76 -16.51 -12.04 33.64
N ALA A 77 -16.77 -13.30 33.96
CA ALA A 77 -17.98 -13.98 33.52
C ALA A 77 -19.28 -13.49 34.22
N GLY A 78 -19.78 -12.29 33.85
CA GLY A 78 -21.12 -11.81 34.21
C GLY A 78 -21.32 -10.28 34.25
N ALA A 79 -22.06 -9.74 33.27
CA ALA A 79 -22.75 -8.42 33.24
C ALA A 79 -21.87 -7.14 33.28
N GLY A 80 -22.33 -5.97 32.79
CA GLY A 80 -23.55 -5.69 32.00
C GLY A 80 -23.94 -4.20 31.91
N SER A 81 -23.62 -3.55 30.78
CA SER A 81 -24.19 -2.29 30.20
C SER A 81 -24.42 -1.03 31.06
N SER A 82 -23.86 0.12 30.65
CA SER A 82 -24.62 1.36 30.32
C SER A 82 -23.76 2.52 29.74
N LEU A 83 -24.39 3.34 28.89
CA LEU A 83 -23.96 4.63 28.28
C LEU A 83 -25.00 5.72 28.68
N PRO A 84 -24.90 7.04 28.37
CA PRO A 84 -24.10 7.76 27.35
C PRO A 84 -23.30 8.97 27.97
N ASP A 85 -23.01 10.17 27.40
CA ASP A 85 -23.47 10.89 26.20
C ASP A 85 -22.58 12.08 25.74
N ALA A 86 -22.84 12.57 24.52
CA ALA A 86 -22.71 13.90 23.89
C ALA A 86 -21.61 14.95 24.26
N GLY A 87 -21.08 15.62 23.21
CA GLY A 87 -20.37 16.92 23.26
C GLY A 87 -19.96 17.42 21.86
N ALA A 88 -20.04 18.74 21.57
CA ALA A 88 -19.83 19.29 20.22
C ALA A 88 -19.39 20.80 20.20
N ALA A 89 -19.14 21.33 18.97
CA ALA A 89 -18.83 22.73 18.58
C ALA A 89 -17.38 23.23 18.83
N ASP A 90 -16.88 24.35 18.26
CA ASP A 90 -17.01 25.03 16.92
C ASP A 90 -16.10 26.29 16.91
N ALA A 91 -15.75 26.84 15.73
CA ALA A 91 -15.10 28.14 15.44
C ALA A 91 -13.65 28.41 15.97
N GLY A 92 -12.84 29.31 15.39
CA GLY A 92 -12.95 30.00 14.08
C GLY A 92 -12.08 31.28 13.90
N ALA A 93 -11.73 31.58 12.63
CA ALA A 93 -11.41 32.89 12.02
C ALA A 93 -10.03 33.62 12.22
N ALA A 94 -9.73 34.47 11.20
CA ALA A 94 -8.68 35.50 11.02
C ALA A 94 -7.19 35.06 10.91
N ASP A 95 -6.32 35.46 9.96
CA ASP A 95 -6.26 36.44 8.83
C ASP A 95 -5.38 37.72 9.02
N ALA A 96 -4.83 38.20 7.88
CA ALA A 96 -4.11 39.45 7.58
C ALA A 96 -2.65 39.63 8.07
N GLY A 97 -1.77 40.07 7.16
CA GLY A 97 -0.33 40.30 7.44
C GLY A 97 0.57 40.72 6.25
N THR A 98 0.06 41.50 5.30
CA THR A 98 0.81 41.97 4.09
C THR A 98 1.82 43.11 4.38
N SER A 99 2.90 43.21 3.60
CA SER A 99 3.79 44.40 3.53
C SER A 99 4.63 44.45 2.23
N ASP A 100 4.99 45.67 1.81
CA ASP A 100 5.64 46.09 0.54
C ASP A 100 6.45 47.40 0.81
N SER A 101 7.33 47.99 -0.01
CA SER A 101 7.62 47.88 -1.45
C SER A 101 9.11 48.13 -1.79
N GLY A 102 9.57 47.69 -2.98
CA GLY A 102 10.88 48.06 -3.55
C GLY A 102 11.28 47.18 -4.77
N VAL A 103 10.98 47.46 -6.06
CA VAL A 103 10.81 48.68 -6.88
C VAL A 103 12.12 49.29 -7.43
N GLN A 104 12.28 49.22 -8.77
CA GLN A 104 13.17 50.02 -9.65
C GLN A 104 14.69 49.80 -9.54
N ASP A 105 15.55 50.04 -10.55
CA ASP A 105 15.49 50.17 -12.04
C ASP A 105 16.98 50.12 -12.51
N SER A 106 17.44 49.64 -13.69
CA SER A 106 17.24 50.23 -15.02
C SER A 106 18.21 49.64 -16.07
N SER A 107 17.80 49.69 -17.34
CA SER A 107 18.56 49.93 -18.60
C SER A 107 19.97 49.35 -18.88
N ALA A 108 20.11 48.75 -20.08
CA ALA A 108 21.38 48.60 -20.84
C ALA A 108 21.69 49.89 -21.66
N PRO A 109 22.78 49.98 -22.47
CA PRO A 109 22.80 49.34 -23.81
C PRO A 109 24.18 48.94 -24.41
N ASP A 110 24.09 48.37 -25.62
CA ASP A 110 25.06 48.03 -26.68
C ASP A 110 26.48 48.65 -26.75
N SER A 111 27.37 47.91 -27.43
CA SER A 111 28.45 48.44 -28.27
C SER A 111 28.81 47.45 -29.40
N SER A 112 29.02 47.94 -30.62
CA SER A 112 29.07 47.13 -31.86
C SER A 112 30.16 47.56 -32.86
N SER A 113 30.47 46.67 -33.82
CA SER A 113 31.28 46.87 -35.05
C SER A 113 32.82 46.94 -34.90
N PRO A 114 33.61 46.72 -36.00
CA PRO A 114 33.29 46.17 -37.33
C PRO A 114 34.14 44.92 -37.71
N ALA A 115 34.01 44.42 -38.95
CA ALA A 115 34.68 43.21 -39.47
C ALA A 115 35.43 43.41 -40.81
N ALA A 116 36.43 42.56 -41.11
CA ALA A 116 37.00 42.23 -42.43
C ALA A 116 38.17 41.20 -42.27
N PRO A 117 38.64 40.50 -43.34
CA PRO A 117 37.90 39.68 -44.30
C PRO A 117 38.54 38.27 -44.51
N ASP A 118 38.05 37.52 -45.51
CA ASP A 118 38.30 36.10 -45.81
C ASP A 118 39.73 35.53 -45.75
N ALA A 119 39.82 34.29 -45.24
CA ALA A 119 40.79 33.27 -45.67
C ALA A 119 40.12 31.87 -45.56
N PRO A 120 40.30 30.96 -46.54
CA PRO A 120 39.58 29.68 -46.57
C PRO A 120 40.15 28.65 -45.57
N ALA A 121 39.33 28.23 -44.60
CA ALA A 121 39.65 27.16 -43.67
C ALA A 121 39.48 25.77 -44.31
N PRO A 122 40.24 24.74 -43.86
CA PRO A 122 40.06 23.36 -44.32
C PRO A 122 38.76 22.75 -43.79
N ALA A 123 38.24 21.74 -44.50
CA ALA A 123 36.98 21.08 -44.14
C ALA A 123 37.05 20.41 -42.76
N GLU A 124 36.10 20.75 -41.88
CA GLU A 124 35.97 20.16 -40.56
C GLU A 124 35.54 18.68 -40.63
N PRO A 125 35.98 17.82 -39.69
CA PRO A 125 35.53 16.44 -39.63
C PRO A 125 34.03 16.39 -39.31
N ALA A 126 33.23 15.78 -40.19
CA ALA A 126 31.80 15.68 -40.03
C ALA A 126 31.45 15.00 -38.69
N VAL A 127 30.80 15.76 -37.79
CA VAL A 127 30.34 15.25 -36.50
C VAL A 127 29.23 14.23 -36.74
N VAL A 128 29.58 12.94 -36.66
CA VAL A 128 28.62 11.84 -36.71
C VAL A 128 27.83 11.86 -35.41
N VAL A 129 26.76 12.66 -35.39
CA VAL A 129 25.75 12.65 -34.32
C VAL A 129 25.17 11.23 -34.27
N PRO A 130 25.29 10.50 -33.15
CA PRO A 130 24.68 9.18 -33.03
C PRO A 130 23.17 9.30 -33.26
N PRO A 131 22.53 8.35 -33.97
CA PRO A 131 21.10 8.41 -34.24
C PRO A 131 20.36 8.60 -32.92
N ARG A 132 19.50 9.65 -32.84
CA ARG A 132 18.75 10.00 -31.64
C ARG A 132 18.01 8.74 -31.18
N PRO A 133 18.43 8.08 -30.08
CA PRO A 133 17.90 6.77 -29.75
C PRO A 133 16.41 6.92 -29.48
N GLU A 134 15.62 5.94 -29.90
CA GLU A 134 14.17 6.08 -30.07
C GLU A 134 13.50 6.66 -28.82
N ALA A 135 12.50 7.51 -29.05
CA ALA A 135 11.65 8.00 -27.96
C ALA A 135 10.92 6.80 -27.35
N PRO A 136 10.84 6.67 -26.02
CA PRO A 136 9.98 5.65 -25.42
C PRO A 136 8.55 5.87 -25.94
N PRO A 137 7.78 4.79 -26.20
CA PRO A 137 6.40 4.93 -26.63
C PRO A 137 5.64 5.73 -25.57
N ALA A 138 4.87 6.73 -26.01
CA ALA A 138 3.98 7.45 -25.12
C ALA A 138 3.00 6.42 -24.53
N TYR A 139 3.00 6.25 -23.21
CA TYR A 139 2.03 5.37 -22.56
C TYR A 139 0.63 5.92 -22.81
N ILE A 140 -0.20 5.11 -23.44
CA ILE A 140 -1.64 5.35 -23.62
C ILE A 140 -2.34 4.43 -22.62
N GLY A 141 -3.22 5.01 -21.79
CA GLY A 141 -4.02 4.25 -20.83
C GLY A 141 -4.99 3.26 -21.49
N PRO A 142 -5.73 2.46 -20.70
CA PRO A 142 -6.75 1.57 -21.23
C PRO A 142 -7.81 2.32 -22.05
N SER A 143 -8.25 1.70 -23.15
CA SER A 143 -9.43 2.09 -23.90
C SER A 143 -10.72 1.76 -23.12
N ALA A 144 -11.85 2.29 -23.55
CA ALA A 144 -13.15 1.91 -22.98
C ALA A 144 -13.48 0.42 -23.17
N GLU A 145 -12.97 -0.21 -24.23
CA GLU A 145 -13.14 -1.64 -24.51
C GLU A 145 -12.24 -2.49 -23.59
N GLU A 146 -11.01 -2.05 -23.32
CA GLU A 146 -10.12 -2.68 -22.33
C GLU A 146 -10.68 -2.54 -20.91
N MET A 147 -11.19 -1.36 -20.53
CA MET A 147 -11.82 -1.16 -19.21
C MET A 147 -13.06 -2.04 -19.00
N ALA A 148 -13.80 -2.36 -20.07
CA ALA A 148 -14.98 -3.24 -20.00
C ALA A 148 -14.64 -4.72 -19.72
N LEU A 149 -13.35 -5.10 -19.71
CA LEU A 149 -12.89 -6.41 -19.22
C LEU A 149 -12.85 -6.51 -17.69
N ILE A 150 -12.95 -5.38 -16.97
CA ILE A 150 -13.12 -5.34 -15.51
C ILE A 150 -14.62 -5.36 -15.20
N PRO A 151 -15.16 -6.37 -14.49
CA PRO A 151 -16.58 -6.45 -14.18
C PRO A 151 -17.06 -5.30 -13.28
N GLU A 152 -18.28 -4.82 -13.51
CA GLU A 152 -18.95 -3.94 -12.55
C GLU A 152 -19.24 -4.71 -11.23
N PRO A 153 -19.14 -4.03 -10.06
CA PRO A 153 -19.39 -4.68 -8.77
C PRO A 153 -20.84 -5.13 -8.64
N ALA A 154 -21.05 -6.31 -8.05
CA ALA A 154 -22.37 -6.94 -7.89
C ALA A 154 -23.21 -6.32 -6.74
N GLY A 155 -23.35 -4.99 -6.72
CA GLY A 155 -24.03 -4.23 -5.69
C GLY A 155 -23.25 -2.96 -5.31
N THR A 156 -23.36 -2.52 -4.05
CA THR A 156 -22.47 -1.47 -3.52
C THR A 156 -21.10 -2.06 -3.16
N PRO A 157 -20.03 -1.23 -3.11
CA PRO A 157 -18.70 -1.66 -2.64
C PRO A 157 -18.74 -2.39 -1.28
N GLU A 158 -19.55 -1.91 -0.34
CA GLU A 158 -19.72 -2.51 0.99
C GLU A 158 -20.36 -3.90 0.91
N SER A 159 -21.34 -4.08 0.01
CA SER A 159 -21.99 -5.38 -0.21
C SER A 159 -21.05 -6.42 -0.85
N VAL A 160 -20.10 -5.98 -1.70
CA VAL A 160 -19.06 -6.86 -2.26
C VAL A 160 -18.08 -7.30 -1.17
N VAL A 161 -17.62 -6.37 -0.32
CA VAL A 161 -16.77 -6.67 0.84
C VAL A 161 -17.46 -7.63 1.81
N LEU A 162 -18.72 -7.38 2.15
CA LEU A 162 -19.51 -8.26 3.02
C LEU A 162 -19.74 -9.64 2.41
N ALA A 163 -19.98 -9.74 1.10
CA ALA A 163 -20.14 -11.01 0.40
C ALA A 163 -18.85 -11.84 0.47
N ALA A 164 -17.70 -11.25 0.11
CA ALA A 164 -16.39 -11.93 0.17
C ALA A 164 -16.07 -12.39 1.59
N ALA A 165 -16.22 -11.53 2.60
CA ALA A 165 -15.98 -11.88 4.00
C ALA A 165 -16.95 -12.97 4.52
N SER A 166 -18.19 -13.03 4.02
CA SER A 166 -19.20 -14.00 4.47
C SER A 166 -18.87 -15.47 4.17
N ASN A 167 -17.94 -15.72 3.24
CA ASN A 167 -17.38 -17.03 2.96
C ASN A 167 -16.45 -17.53 4.08
N HIS A 168 -15.86 -16.62 4.86
CA HIS A 168 -14.73 -16.87 5.78
C HIS A 168 -15.07 -16.61 7.25
N LYS A 169 -16.28 -16.98 7.66
CA LYS A 169 -16.77 -16.81 9.04
C LYS A 169 -15.84 -17.49 10.06
N GLY A 170 -15.43 -16.75 11.09
CA GLY A 170 -14.41 -17.22 12.04
C GLY A 170 -12.98 -17.05 11.52
N LYS A 171 -12.69 -15.87 10.95
CA LYS A 171 -11.35 -15.38 10.59
C LYS A 171 -11.25 -13.90 10.94
N ASN A 172 -10.82 -13.57 12.17
CA ASN A 172 -10.94 -12.18 12.67
C ASN A 172 -10.21 -11.15 11.80
N GLY A 173 -9.04 -11.48 11.23
CA GLY A 173 -8.30 -10.56 10.35
C GLY A 173 -9.11 -10.08 9.13
N VAL A 174 -9.96 -10.93 8.56
CA VAL A 174 -10.87 -10.56 7.46
C VAL A 174 -12.16 -9.92 8.00
N GLN A 175 -12.72 -10.44 9.10
CA GLN A 175 -13.97 -9.88 9.66
C GLN A 175 -13.79 -8.45 10.17
N VAL A 176 -12.67 -8.12 10.83
CA VAL A 176 -12.40 -6.76 11.35
C VAL A 176 -12.25 -5.75 10.22
N LEU A 177 -11.57 -6.10 9.12
CA LEU A 177 -11.48 -5.26 7.92
C LEU A 177 -12.86 -5.08 7.27
N ALA A 178 -13.61 -6.17 7.11
CA ALA A 178 -14.96 -6.13 6.54
C ALA A 178 -15.93 -5.29 7.39
N ASP A 179 -15.91 -5.42 8.72
CA ASP A 179 -16.73 -4.64 9.67
C ASP A 179 -16.32 -3.16 9.74
N ARG A 180 -15.08 -2.81 9.36
CA ARG A 180 -14.65 -1.42 9.19
C ARG A 180 -15.15 -0.85 7.85
N LEU A 181 -14.94 -1.58 6.76
CA LEU A 181 -15.33 -1.18 5.40
C LEU A 181 -16.85 -1.13 5.20
N ALA A 182 -17.62 -2.03 5.83
CA ALA A 182 -19.08 -2.07 5.76
C ALA A 182 -19.78 -0.83 6.37
N LYS A 183 -19.06 0.04 7.07
CA LYS A 183 -19.54 1.34 7.57
C LYS A 183 -19.55 2.43 6.48
N GLY A 184 -18.94 2.17 5.32
CA GLY A 184 -18.91 3.05 4.15
C GLY A 184 -17.51 3.20 3.56
N ILE A 185 -17.38 2.99 2.25
CA ILE A 185 -16.09 3.05 1.55
C ILE A 185 -15.79 4.46 1.01
N ASN A 186 -14.66 5.03 1.42
CA ASN A 186 -14.19 6.34 0.99
C ASN A 186 -12.93 6.22 0.12
N THR A 187 -13.11 6.27 -1.19
CA THR A 187 -12.04 6.14 -2.21
C THR A 187 -11.02 7.30 -2.23
N LYS A 188 -11.20 8.33 -1.40
CA LYS A 188 -10.20 9.39 -1.17
C LYS A 188 -9.46 9.26 0.17
N SER A 189 -9.84 8.32 1.04
CA SER A 189 -9.12 8.04 2.29
C SER A 189 -8.03 6.98 2.08
N GLY A 190 -6.77 7.33 2.33
CA GLY A 190 -5.65 6.39 2.20
C GLY A 190 -5.74 5.17 3.13
N SER A 191 -6.35 5.30 4.31
CA SER A 191 -6.61 4.14 5.18
C SER A 191 -7.69 3.21 4.61
N CYS A 192 -8.75 3.76 4.01
CA CYS A 192 -9.80 2.93 3.40
C CYS A 192 -9.31 2.20 2.13
N LEU A 193 -8.43 2.84 1.34
CA LEU A 193 -7.76 2.18 0.21
C LEU A 193 -6.84 1.06 0.69
N ARG A 194 -6.09 1.29 1.77
CA ARG A 194 -5.24 0.25 2.41
C ARG A 194 -6.08 -0.91 2.93
N ASP A 195 -7.17 -0.65 3.65
CA ASP A 195 -8.06 -1.67 4.20
C ASP A 195 -8.62 -2.60 3.12
N LEU A 196 -9.02 -2.06 1.96
CA LEU A 196 -9.45 -2.86 0.80
C LEU A 196 -8.32 -3.71 0.23
N SER A 197 -7.10 -3.16 0.15
CA SER A 197 -5.92 -3.84 -0.37
C SER A 197 -5.46 -4.97 0.57
N ASP A 198 -5.43 -4.71 1.88
CA ASP A 198 -5.15 -5.72 2.91
C ASP A 198 -6.22 -6.81 2.97
N LEU A 199 -7.50 -6.47 2.78
CA LEU A 199 -8.58 -7.45 2.71
C LEU A 199 -8.42 -8.38 1.49
N ALA A 200 -8.20 -7.82 0.30
CA ALA A 200 -7.97 -8.62 -0.91
C ALA A 200 -6.74 -9.53 -0.77
N PHE A 201 -5.62 -8.99 -0.27
CA PHE A 201 -4.41 -9.78 0.00
C PHE A 201 -4.65 -10.91 1.00
N ASN A 202 -5.38 -10.67 2.10
CA ASN A 202 -5.72 -11.73 3.05
C ASN A 202 -6.62 -12.82 2.43
N LEU A 203 -7.58 -12.44 1.60
CA LEU A 203 -8.45 -13.38 0.88
C LEU A 203 -7.62 -14.29 -0.06
N CYS A 204 -6.81 -13.73 -0.97
CA CYS A 204 -6.04 -14.53 -1.92
C CYS A 204 -4.88 -15.30 -1.26
N VAL A 205 -4.04 -14.60 -0.49
CA VAL A 205 -2.79 -15.17 0.03
C VAL A 205 -3.09 -16.10 1.20
N VAL A 206 -3.77 -15.63 2.25
CA VAL A 206 -3.95 -16.41 3.48
C VAL A 206 -5.11 -17.41 3.36
N LEU A 207 -6.27 -16.97 2.83
CA LEU A 207 -7.49 -17.78 2.82
C LEU A 207 -7.72 -18.58 1.53
N LYS A 208 -6.86 -18.40 0.50
CA LYS A 208 -6.92 -19.09 -0.79
C LYS A 208 -8.23 -18.85 -1.55
N ASP A 209 -8.82 -17.65 -1.40
CA ASP A 209 -10.00 -17.17 -2.12
C ASP A 209 -9.61 -16.10 -3.15
N PRO A 210 -9.21 -16.50 -4.37
CA PRO A 210 -8.87 -15.56 -5.44
C PRO A 210 -10.10 -14.82 -5.97
N ASP A 211 -11.29 -15.44 -5.96
CA ASP A 211 -12.51 -14.84 -6.52
C ASP A 211 -13.03 -13.70 -5.63
N GLY A 212 -13.15 -13.94 -4.32
CA GLY A 212 -13.48 -12.92 -3.33
C GLY A 212 -12.42 -11.82 -3.25
N SER A 213 -11.14 -12.20 -3.34
CA SER A 213 -10.03 -11.23 -3.44
C SER A 213 -10.17 -10.32 -4.65
N LEU A 214 -10.41 -10.87 -5.83
CA LEU A 214 -10.47 -10.11 -7.08
C LEU A 214 -11.67 -9.17 -7.10
N ALA A 215 -12.82 -9.62 -6.60
CA ALA A 215 -14.02 -8.79 -6.45
C ALA A 215 -13.81 -7.59 -5.50
N VAL A 216 -13.04 -7.76 -4.40
CA VAL A 216 -12.67 -6.65 -3.51
C VAL A 216 -11.61 -5.74 -4.15
N ALA A 217 -10.60 -6.32 -4.81
CA ALA A 217 -9.53 -5.56 -5.47
C ALA A 217 -10.05 -4.67 -6.61
N ASP A 218 -11.09 -5.10 -7.35
CA ASP A 218 -11.67 -4.29 -8.42
C ASP A 218 -12.32 -2.98 -7.95
N LEU A 219 -12.70 -2.89 -6.68
CA LEU A 219 -13.13 -1.63 -6.04
C LEU A 219 -11.99 -0.59 -5.97
N LEU A 220 -10.73 -1.03 -6.04
CA LEU A 220 -9.53 -0.21 -6.14
C LEU A 220 -9.06 -0.06 -7.59
N ASN A 221 -9.08 -1.14 -8.38
CA ASN A 221 -8.49 -1.17 -9.72
C ASN A 221 -9.13 -0.17 -10.69
N VAL A 222 -10.41 0.16 -10.52
CA VAL A 222 -11.12 1.16 -11.35
C VAL A 222 -10.81 2.62 -10.97
N LEU A 223 -10.02 2.86 -9.93
CA LEU A 223 -9.69 4.22 -9.46
C LEU A 223 -8.51 4.80 -10.27
N PRO A 224 -8.66 5.99 -10.90
CA PRO A 224 -7.58 6.62 -11.65
C PRO A 224 -6.50 7.16 -10.71
N PHE A 225 -5.25 7.15 -11.18
CA PHE A 225 -4.16 7.89 -10.52
C PHE A 225 -4.49 9.39 -10.47
N ASP A 226 -4.41 9.99 -9.28
CA ASP A 226 -4.78 11.40 -9.04
C ASP A 226 -3.62 12.24 -8.44
N GLY A 227 -2.38 11.88 -8.75
CA GLY A 227 -1.17 12.60 -8.34
C GLY A 227 -0.62 12.21 -6.97
N ASN A 228 -1.39 11.49 -6.15
CA ASN A 228 -0.98 11.13 -4.78
C ASN A 228 -0.40 9.70 -4.72
N LEU A 229 0.92 9.60 -4.55
CA LEU A 229 1.65 8.32 -4.49
C LEU A 229 1.28 7.46 -3.28
N ASP A 230 1.03 8.06 -2.11
CA ASP A 230 0.69 7.32 -0.88
C ASP A 230 -0.64 6.57 -0.99
N ARG A 231 -1.63 7.17 -1.66
CA ARG A 231 -2.91 6.53 -1.99
C ARG A 231 -2.77 5.59 -3.18
N TRP A 232 -1.94 5.92 -4.16
CA TRP A 232 -1.65 5.04 -5.30
C TRP A 232 -1.05 3.71 -4.87
N ALA A 233 -0.13 3.68 -3.89
CA ALA A 233 0.51 2.44 -3.43
C ALA A 233 -0.49 1.33 -3.02
N SER A 234 -1.67 1.69 -2.52
CA SER A 234 -2.72 0.71 -2.17
C SER A 234 -3.47 0.16 -3.40
N ILE A 235 -3.63 0.99 -4.44
CA ILE A 235 -4.24 0.65 -5.73
C ILE A 235 -3.26 -0.15 -6.59
N GLU A 236 -1.99 0.28 -6.67
CA GLU A 236 -0.88 -0.38 -7.36
C GLU A 236 -0.65 -1.80 -6.84
N ARG A 237 -0.64 -1.97 -5.51
CA ARG A 237 -0.61 -3.27 -4.85
C ARG A 237 -1.81 -4.16 -5.24
N ALA A 238 -3.02 -3.61 -5.29
CA ALA A 238 -4.22 -4.34 -5.70
C ALA A 238 -4.17 -4.74 -7.18
N LEU A 239 -3.72 -3.85 -8.07
CA LEU A 239 -3.55 -4.11 -9.50
C LEU A 239 -2.51 -5.21 -9.77
N ALA A 240 -1.41 -5.24 -9.02
CA ALA A 240 -0.41 -6.30 -9.11
C ALA A 240 -0.98 -7.67 -8.69
N LEU A 241 -1.77 -7.72 -7.61
CA LEU A 241 -2.48 -8.93 -7.19
C LEU A 241 -3.55 -9.37 -8.21
N SER A 242 -4.29 -8.43 -8.79
CA SER A 242 -5.34 -8.72 -9.77
C SER A 242 -4.79 -9.20 -11.12
N SER A 243 -3.67 -8.63 -11.60
CA SER A 243 -2.89 -9.19 -12.71
C SER A 243 -2.51 -10.64 -12.43
N PHE A 244 -1.92 -10.91 -11.26
CA PHE A 244 -1.54 -12.26 -10.86
C PHE A 244 -2.73 -13.23 -10.84
N ILE A 245 -3.81 -12.92 -10.13
CA ILE A 245 -5.01 -13.78 -10.05
C ILE A 245 -5.57 -14.07 -11.45
N CYS A 246 -5.66 -13.04 -12.32
CA CYS A 246 -6.14 -13.22 -13.68
C CYS A 246 -5.18 -14.06 -14.54
N ARG A 247 -3.85 -13.93 -14.40
CA ARG A 247 -2.88 -14.80 -15.09
C ARG A 247 -3.01 -16.27 -14.67
N GLU A 248 -3.05 -16.56 -13.37
CA GLU A 248 -3.21 -17.93 -12.88
C GLU A 248 -4.59 -18.53 -13.24
N SER A 249 -5.58 -17.66 -13.48
CA SER A 249 -6.94 -18.03 -13.93
C SER A 249 -7.12 -17.98 -15.46
N GLY A 250 -6.04 -17.77 -16.24
CA GLY A 250 -6.06 -17.72 -17.71
C GLY A 250 -6.76 -16.51 -18.33
N GLN A 251 -7.18 -15.52 -17.53
CA GLN A 251 -7.83 -14.27 -17.96
C GLN A 251 -6.78 -13.24 -18.45
N THR A 252 -5.94 -13.65 -19.40
CA THR A 252 -4.72 -12.93 -19.82
C THR A 252 -5.01 -11.51 -20.32
N GLU A 253 -6.11 -11.28 -21.04
CA GLU A 253 -6.49 -9.96 -21.54
C GLU A 253 -6.79 -8.99 -20.39
N ARG A 254 -7.61 -9.42 -19.41
CA ARG A 254 -7.93 -8.64 -18.20
C ARG A 254 -6.69 -8.39 -17.33
N ALA A 255 -5.77 -9.37 -17.23
CA ALA A 255 -4.48 -9.16 -16.56
C ALA A 255 -3.66 -8.03 -17.21
N ALA A 256 -3.59 -8.00 -18.54
CA ALA A 256 -2.92 -6.93 -19.27
C ALA A 256 -3.56 -5.54 -19.04
N VAL A 257 -4.89 -5.46 -18.81
CA VAL A 257 -5.56 -4.20 -18.44
C VAL A 257 -5.09 -3.71 -17.06
N TYR A 258 -4.99 -4.59 -16.06
CA TYR A 258 -4.46 -4.20 -14.74
C TYR A 258 -2.99 -3.77 -14.81
N GLU A 259 -2.17 -4.47 -15.59
CA GLU A 259 -0.77 -4.11 -15.81
C GLU A 259 -0.62 -2.77 -16.55
N LYS A 260 -1.56 -2.47 -17.46
CA LYS A 260 -1.66 -1.17 -18.10
C LYS A 260 -1.98 -0.11 -17.03
N LEU A 261 -3.12 -0.23 -16.33
CA LEU A 261 -3.54 0.65 -15.23
C LEU A 261 -2.44 0.93 -14.19
N LEU A 262 -1.69 -0.10 -13.79
CA LEU A 262 -0.58 -0.02 -12.84
C LEU A 262 0.57 0.90 -13.32
N ARG A 263 0.71 1.12 -14.63
CA ARG A 263 1.63 2.09 -15.23
C ARG A 263 1.01 3.47 -15.48
N ALA A 264 -0.18 3.79 -14.95
CA ALA A 264 -0.81 5.12 -15.09
C ALA A 264 0.01 6.32 -14.55
N PRO A 265 0.87 6.19 -13.51
CA PRO A 265 1.78 7.28 -13.13
C PRO A 265 2.86 7.58 -14.18
N GLU A 266 3.11 6.67 -15.13
CA GLU A 266 4.21 6.82 -16.10
C GLU A 266 3.95 7.88 -17.17
N SER A 267 2.69 8.14 -17.52
CA SER A 267 2.28 9.17 -18.49
C SER A 267 2.01 10.55 -17.87
N GLN A 268 2.31 10.75 -16.59
CA GLN A 268 2.13 12.05 -15.92
C GLN A 268 3.27 13.04 -16.23
N GLU A 269 4.38 12.57 -16.78
CA GLU A 269 5.50 13.40 -17.21
C GLU A 269 5.41 13.66 -18.72
N GLU A 270 4.96 14.86 -19.09
CA GLU A 270 4.78 15.27 -20.48
C GLU A 270 6.10 15.59 -21.20
N ASP A 271 7.21 15.89 -20.49
CA ASP A 271 8.52 16.10 -21.11
C ASP A 271 9.14 14.76 -21.56
N PRO A 272 9.37 14.53 -22.86
CA PRO A 272 9.98 13.29 -23.35
C PRO A 272 11.41 13.05 -22.84
N PHE A 273 12.13 14.09 -22.38
CA PHE A 273 13.44 13.90 -21.75
C PHE A 273 13.32 13.38 -20.33
N ARG A 274 12.57 14.05 -19.45
CA ARG A 274 12.28 13.57 -18.09
C ARG A 274 11.59 12.22 -18.08
N ALA A 275 10.58 11.98 -18.92
CA ALA A 275 9.90 10.69 -19.02
C ALA A 275 10.90 9.55 -19.30
N ARG A 276 11.87 9.78 -20.18
CA ARG A 276 12.96 8.83 -20.48
C ARG A 276 13.92 8.61 -19.30
N ILE A 277 14.23 9.65 -18.53
CA ILE A 277 15.04 9.52 -17.31
C ILE A 277 14.27 8.73 -16.24
N ASN A 278 13.00 9.05 -16.01
CA ASN A 278 12.13 8.39 -15.05
C ASN A 278 11.96 6.89 -15.38
N ALA A 279 11.73 6.55 -16.65
CA ALA A 279 11.68 5.16 -17.10
C ALA A 279 13.00 4.40 -16.84
N ARG A 280 14.16 5.03 -17.09
CA ARG A 280 15.47 4.43 -16.78
C ARG A 280 15.70 4.24 -15.28
N VAL A 281 15.22 5.17 -14.44
CA VAL A 281 15.29 5.02 -12.97
C VAL A 281 14.39 3.88 -12.50
N ARG A 282 13.17 3.77 -13.03
CA ARG A 282 12.25 2.66 -12.74
C ARG A 282 12.84 1.32 -13.15
N GLN A 283 13.40 1.19 -14.35
CA GLN A 283 14.01 -0.07 -14.79
C GLN A 283 15.15 -0.51 -13.87
N ARG A 284 15.95 0.42 -13.32
CA ARG A 284 16.96 0.09 -12.30
C ARG A 284 16.35 -0.45 -11.00
N ALA A 285 15.25 0.13 -10.53
CA ALA A 285 14.54 -0.39 -9.36
C ALA A 285 13.90 -1.76 -9.60
N LEU A 286 13.45 -2.05 -10.82
CA LEU A 286 12.98 -3.38 -11.24
C LEU A 286 14.14 -4.39 -11.43
N ASN A 287 15.35 -3.91 -11.74
CA ASN A 287 16.56 -4.74 -11.88
C ASN A 287 17.28 -5.01 -10.56
N GLU A 288 17.15 -4.13 -9.56
CA GLU A 288 17.73 -4.26 -8.23
C GLU A 288 16.64 -4.19 -7.13
N PRO A 289 15.64 -5.09 -7.14
CA PRO A 289 14.52 -5.05 -6.19
C PRO A 289 14.97 -5.45 -4.79
N ASN A 290 14.37 -4.84 -3.76
CA ASN A 290 14.53 -5.32 -2.38
C ASN A 290 13.70 -6.58 -2.16
N LEU A 291 14.37 -7.73 -2.05
CA LEU A 291 13.75 -9.03 -1.77
C LEU A 291 13.92 -9.48 -0.30
N TYR A 292 14.34 -8.59 0.61
CA TYR A 292 14.35 -8.84 2.07
C TYR A 292 15.13 -10.09 2.54
N ASP A 293 16.14 -10.55 1.77
CA ASP A 293 16.90 -11.76 2.08
C ASP A 293 17.53 -11.73 3.48
N LYS A 294 18.12 -10.60 3.87
CA LYS A 294 18.81 -10.46 5.17
C LYS A 294 17.83 -10.52 6.33
N GLU A 295 16.65 -9.94 6.13
CA GLU A 295 15.58 -9.84 7.11
C GLU A 295 14.91 -11.21 7.31
N ILE A 296 14.67 -11.96 6.23
CA ILE A 296 14.17 -13.34 6.25
C ILE A 296 15.20 -14.28 6.91
N PHE A 297 16.47 -14.25 6.49
CA PHE A 297 17.51 -15.08 7.14
C PHE A 297 17.68 -14.72 8.62
N ARG A 298 17.64 -13.43 8.98
CA ARG A 298 17.67 -13.00 10.39
C ARG A 298 16.44 -13.49 11.17
N ALA A 299 15.26 -13.54 10.58
CA ALA A 299 14.08 -14.09 11.25
C ALA A 299 14.23 -15.61 11.50
N ILE A 300 14.71 -16.36 10.50
CA ILE A 300 15.02 -17.80 10.58
C ILE A 300 16.08 -18.07 11.65
N ASP A 301 17.20 -17.36 11.64
CA ASP A 301 18.31 -17.52 12.59
C ASP A 301 17.88 -17.26 14.05
N ASN A 302 16.87 -16.41 14.26
CA ASN A 302 16.28 -16.13 15.57
C ASN A 302 15.05 -16.99 15.90
N GLY A 303 14.66 -17.92 15.02
CA GLY A 303 13.47 -18.78 15.18
C GLY A 303 12.13 -18.03 15.18
N ASN A 304 12.10 -16.78 14.70
CA ASN A 304 10.91 -15.92 14.74
C ASN A 304 10.04 -16.11 13.49
N GLN A 305 9.22 -17.16 13.49
CA GLN A 305 8.35 -17.54 12.38
C GLN A 305 7.32 -16.45 12.00
N GLU A 306 6.85 -15.65 12.97
CA GLU A 306 5.93 -14.55 12.71
C GLU A 306 6.60 -13.48 11.83
N ALA A 307 7.78 -13.00 12.24
CA ALA A 307 8.55 -12.04 11.45
C ALA A 307 9.05 -12.64 10.12
N GLU A 308 9.40 -13.93 10.07
CA GLU A 308 9.77 -14.59 8.81
C GLU A 308 8.60 -14.49 7.81
N ARG A 309 7.40 -14.84 8.26
CA ARG A 309 6.18 -14.77 7.45
C ARG A 309 5.86 -13.34 7.01
N GLU A 310 6.06 -12.33 7.86
CA GLU A 310 5.90 -10.92 7.49
C GLU A 310 6.89 -10.48 6.40
N TRP A 311 8.18 -10.78 6.54
CA TRP A 311 9.18 -10.42 5.52
C TRP A 311 8.98 -11.19 4.21
N ARG A 312 8.53 -12.45 4.26
CA ARG A 312 8.12 -13.21 3.07
C ARG A 312 6.88 -12.62 2.40
N PHE A 313 5.96 -12.04 3.16
CA PHE A 313 4.79 -11.33 2.62
C PHE A 313 5.22 -10.08 1.84
N LEU A 314 6.12 -9.26 2.41
CA LEU A 314 6.69 -8.09 1.73
C LEU A 314 7.52 -8.46 0.49
N ARG A 315 8.24 -9.59 0.52
CA ARG A 315 8.89 -10.16 -0.66
C ARG A 315 7.88 -10.59 -1.72
N LEU A 316 6.80 -11.28 -1.33
CA LEU A 316 5.76 -11.71 -2.25
C LEU A 316 5.14 -10.50 -2.97
N GLU A 317 4.79 -9.43 -2.24
CA GLU A 317 4.35 -8.16 -2.83
C GLU A 317 5.34 -7.61 -3.86
N ALA A 318 6.65 -7.57 -3.54
CA ALA A 318 7.68 -7.11 -4.47
C ALA A 318 7.78 -7.99 -5.73
N LEU A 319 7.60 -9.31 -5.61
CA LEU A 319 7.60 -10.25 -6.74
C LEU A 319 6.34 -10.10 -7.61
N LEU A 320 5.16 -9.89 -7.02
CA LEU A 320 3.93 -9.60 -7.75
C LEU A 320 4.02 -8.27 -8.51
N PHE A 321 4.55 -7.23 -7.86
CA PHE A 321 4.82 -5.91 -8.44
C PHE A 321 5.78 -6.00 -9.63
N LEU A 322 6.89 -6.74 -9.50
CA LEU A 322 7.84 -7.01 -10.58
C LEU A 322 7.13 -7.67 -11.79
N ARG A 323 6.29 -8.69 -11.55
CA ARG A 323 5.60 -9.41 -12.63
C ARG A 323 4.64 -8.47 -13.36
N ALA A 324 3.85 -7.68 -12.63
CA ALA A 324 2.89 -6.75 -13.23
C ALA A 324 3.54 -5.56 -13.97
N HIS A 325 4.69 -5.06 -13.52
CA HIS A 325 5.44 -4.03 -14.24
C HIS A 325 6.08 -4.51 -15.56
N GLY A 326 6.09 -5.83 -15.83
CA GLY A 326 6.67 -6.42 -17.04
C GLY A 326 8.00 -7.14 -16.82
N GLY A 327 8.32 -7.47 -15.57
CA GLY A 327 9.50 -8.23 -15.18
C GLY A 327 10.74 -7.38 -14.89
N SER A 328 11.84 -8.08 -14.67
CA SER A 328 13.17 -7.55 -14.44
C SER A 328 14.07 -7.91 -15.62
N GLU A 329 15.01 -7.05 -16.02
CA GLU A 329 16.04 -7.46 -17.00
C GLU A 329 17.03 -8.50 -16.39
N THR A 330 16.90 -8.80 -15.09
CA THR A 330 17.78 -9.72 -14.34
C THR A 330 17.08 -10.99 -13.83
N ILE A 331 15.76 -11.08 -13.93
CA ILE A 331 14.93 -12.22 -13.48
C ILE A 331 13.87 -12.50 -14.55
N ASP A 332 13.97 -13.64 -15.22
CA ASP A 332 13.01 -14.08 -16.23
C ASP A 332 11.63 -14.45 -15.65
N GLU A 333 10.59 -14.52 -16.50
CA GLU A 333 9.20 -14.78 -16.06
C GLU A 333 9.03 -16.16 -15.41
N ASP A 334 9.78 -17.20 -15.86
CA ASP A 334 9.71 -18.54 -15.29
C ASP A 334 10.34 -18.61 -13.89
N GLU A 335 11.46 -17.91 -13.67
CA GLU A 335 12.11 -17.74 -12.36
C GLU A 335 11.25 -16.90 -11.42
N LEU A 336 10.66 -15.81 -11.93
CA LEU A 336 9.77 -14.95 -11.16
C LEU A 336 8.49 -15.69 -10.73
N GLY A 337 7.88 -16.46 -11.64
CA GLY A 337 6.75 -17.35 -11.33
C GLY A 337 7.09 -18.41 -10.29
N ARG A 338 8.25 -19.07 -10.42
CA ARG A 338 8.75 -20.04 -9.42
C ARG A 338 8.97 -19.40 -8.04
N ARG A 339 9.51 -18.18 -7.97
CA ARG A 339 9.67 -17.45 -6.70
C ARG A 339 8.33 -17.07 -6.07
N ILE A 340 7.37 -16.59 -6.86
CA ILE A 340 6.01 -16.29 -6.38
C ILE A 340 5.35 -17.55 -5.81
N GLY A 341 5.47 -18.69 -6.49
CA GLY A 341 4.99 -19.99 -5.99
C GLY A 341 5.60 -20.37 -4.64
N ASN A 342 6.93 -20.31 -4.52
CA ASN A 342 7.65 -20.66 -3.28
C ASN A 342 7.23 -19.77 -2.10
N GLU A 343 7.13 -18.46 -2.29
CA GLU A 343 6.75 -17.54 -1.19
C GLU A 343 5.25 -17.64 -0.86
N LEU A 344 4.39 -17.94 -1.84
CA LEU A 344 2.99 -18.30 -1.56
C LEU A 344 2.90 -19.55 -0.69
N GLU A 345 3.66 -20.61 -0.98
CA GLU A 345 3.69 -21.81 -0.13
C GLU A 345 4.21 -21.49 1.28
N ALA A 346 5.31 -20.74 1.40
CA ALA A 346 5.92 -20.40 2.68
C ALA A 346 5.08 -19.46 3.56
N VAL A 347 4.30 -18.54 2.98
CA VAL A 347 3.39 -17.64 3.71
C VAL A 347 2.08 -18.34 4.13
N ARG A 348 1.79 -19.52 3.55
CA ARG A 348 0.58 -20.34 3.78
C ARG A 348 0.81 -21.56 4.69
N ALA A 349 2.03 -21.76 5.19
CA ALA A 349 2.43 -22.87 6.06
C ALA A 349 2.11 -22.62 7.54
#